data_AF-A0A0T7A881-F1
#
_entry.id   AF-A0A0T7A881-F1
#
_cell.length_a   1.000
_cell.length_b   1.000
_cell.length_c   1.000
_cell.angle_alpha   90.00
_cell.angle_beta   90.00
_cell.angle_gamma   90.00
#
_symmetry.space_group_name_H-M   'P 1'
#
loop_
_entity.id
_entity.type
_entity.pdbx_description
1 polymer ?
#
loop_
_entity_poly.entity_id
_entity_poly.type
_entity_poly.pdbx_seq_one_letter_code
_entity_poly.pdbx_strand_id
1 'polypeptide(L)'
;MNDAINTQTAWYAVRSVPGAQRMATVLEPANDETEAEKLARERRKGESILERNLRAEGIDVYMPSFWAITQHQRTNKMIERRFPLLVGYAFVNIEQRDFERVRNIDGVLSFIRPSFDRGPIVFRDTDIGSLMFADFQAQQQWEREREQRLTLSHAHRRNALNKRLGLIFPKGRRKKVPLRMLAEAAIDELAPASRQHVLSILNELKAMDEEMDACRARSTHLYSAA
;
A
#
# COMPACT_ATOMS: atom_id res chain seq x y z
N MET A 1 -18.14 -40.89 19.94
CA MET A 1 -17.09 -40.28 20.79
C MET A 1 -16.34 -39.28 19.92
N ASN A 2 -16.88 -38.06 19.82
CA ASN A 2 -16.21 -36.93 19.18
C ASN A 2 -16.16 -35.83 20.24
N ASP A 3 -15.13 -35.84 21.08
CA ASP A 3 -14.79 -34.66 21.86
C ASP A 3 -14.27 -33.62 20.87
N ALA A 4 -15.19 -32.80 20.35
CA ALA A 4 -14.82 -31.54 19.75
C ALA A 4 -14.18 -30.71 20.87
N ILE A 5 -12.84 -30.74 20.93
CA ILE A 5 -12.06 -29.83 21.75
C ILE A 5 -12.50 -28.44 21.29
N ASN A 6 -13.31 -27.78 22.12
CA ASN A 6 -13.70 -26.40 21.94
C ASN A 6 -12.43 -25.59 22.18
N THR A 7 -11.58 -25.47 21.17
CA THR A 7 -10.32 -24.72 21.22
C THR A 7 -10.69 -23.25 21.33
N GLN A 8 -10.90 -22.80 22.57
CA GLN A 8 -11.23 -21.42 22.84
C GLN A 8 -9.99 -20.57 22.53
N THR A 9 -9.98 -19.99 21.34
CA THR A 9 -8.99 -19.01 20.92
C THR A 9 -9.24 -17.71 21.65
N ALA A 10 -8.17 -16.98 21.97
CA ALA A 10 -8.28 -15.70 22.64
C ALA A 10 -7.21 -14.73 22.13
N TRP A 11 -7.55 -13.44 22.13
CA TRP A 11 -6.62 -12.39 21.76
C TRP A 11 -5.73 -11.99 22.93
N TYR A 12 -4.43 -11.92 22.67
CA TYR A 12 -3.43 -11.48 23.61
C TYR A 12 -2.57 -10.38 22.98
N ALA A 13 -2.07 -9.46 23.80
CA ALA A 13 -1.10 -8.47 23.34
C ALA A 13 0.33 -8.94 23.57
N VAL A 14 1.17 -8.76 22.56
CA VAL A 14 2.61 -9.03 22.58
C VAL A 14 3.39 -7.74 22.40
N ARG A 15 4.52 -7.64 23.11
CA ARG A 15 5.55 -6.64 22.90
C ARG A 15 6.44 -7.07 21.75
N SER A 16 6.70 -6.17 20.82
CA SER A 16 7.60 -6.41 19.70
C SER A 16 9.03 -5.96 20.01
N VAL A 17 10.01 -6.66 19.45
CA VAL A 17 11.41 -6.20 19.43
C VAL A 17 11.50 -4.89 18.61
N PRO A 18 12.29 -3.90 19.04
CA PRO A 18 12.53 -2.70 18.25
C PRO A 18 13.00 -3.03 16.83
N GLY A 19 12.32 -2.48 15.82
CA GLY A 19 12.61 -2.74 14.41
C GLY A 19 11.78 -3.86 13.77
N ALA A 20 11.14 -4.74 14.55
CA ALA A 20 10.27 -5.80 14.02
C ALA A 20 8.96 -5.26 13.41
N GLN A 21 8.55 -4.04 13.77
CA GLN A 21 7.38 -3.37 13.18
C GLN A 21 7.69 -2.61 11.88
N ARG A 22 8.92 -2.68 11.36
CA ARG A 22 9.23 -2.12 10.03
C ARG A 22 8.45 -2.86 8.96
N MET A 23 8.11 -2.16 7.87
CA MET A 23 7.53 -2.82 6.70
C MET A 23 8.46 -3.93 6.22
N ALA A 24 7.90 -5.11 6.04
CA ALA A 24 8.62 -6.25 5.53
C ALA A 24 8.87 -6.09 4.03
N THR A 25 9.94 -6.72 3.53
CA THR A 25 10.25 -6.74 2.09
C THR A 25 9.13 -7.41 1.33
N VAL A 26 8.73 -6.90 0.15
CA VAL A 26 7.67 -7.57 -0.63
C VAL A 26 8.12 -8.99 -0.98
N LEU A 27 7.25 -9.97 -0.78
CA LEU A 27 7.53 -11.36 -1.17
C LEU A 27 7.68 -11.42 -2.69
N GLU A 28 8.75 -12.03 -3.17
CA GLU A 28 8.98 -12.19 -4.60
C GLU A 28 8.00 -13.21 -5.19
N PRO A 29 7.55 -13.01 -6.45
CA PRO A 29 6.72 -13.99 -7.12
C PRO A 29 7.51 -15.27 -7.37
N ALA A 30 6.90 -16.42 -7.05
CA ALA A 30 7.44 -17.71 -7.43
C ALA A 30 7.15 -17.95 -8.92
N ASN A 31 8.07 -18.62 -9.62
CA ASN A 31 7.93 -18.86 -11.06
C ASN A 31 6.68 -19.69 -11.42
N ASP A 32 6.23 -20.54 -10.50
CA ASP A 32 5.08 -21.45 -10.66
C ASP A 32 3.91 -21.10 -9.72
N GLU A 33 3.64 -19.80 -9.49
CA GLU A 33 2.59 -19.39 -8.55
C GLU A 33 1.17 -19.75 -9.03
N THR A 34 0.36 -20.26 -8.12
CA THR A 34 -1.08 -20.40 -8.36
C THR A 34 -1.80 -19.07 -8.11
N GLU A 35 -2.92 -18.79 -8.79
CA GLU A 35 -3.73 -17.56 -8.55
C GLU A 35 -4.14 -17.37 -7.08
N ALA A 36 -4.34 -18.47 -6.33
CA ALA A 36 -4.61 -18.42 -4.90
C ALA A 36 -3.41 -17.89 -4.08
N GLU A 37 -2.20 -18.29 -4.44
CA GLU A 37 -0.95 -17.86 -3.79
C GLU A 37 -0.63 -16.41 -4.13
N LYS A 38 -0.92 -16.01 -5.37
CA LYS A 38 -0.85 -14.62 -5.82
C LYS A 38 -1.78 -13.72 -5.01
N LEU A 39 -3.04 -14.12 -4.85
CA LEU A 39 -4.01 -13.37 -4.04
C LEU A 39 -3.58 -13.30 -2.56
N ALA A 40 -3.05 -14.41 -2.02
CA ALA A 40 -2.52 -14.43 -0.66
C ALA A 40 -1.33 -13.47 -0.50
N ARG A 41 -0.42 -13.43 -1.48
CA ARG A 41 0.70 -12.47 -1.49
C ARG A 41 0.22 -11.03 -1.57
N GLU A 42 -0.75 -10.74 -2.43
CA GLU A 42 -1.32 -9.39 -2.55
C GLU A 42 -1.94 -8.91 -1.24
N ARG A 43 -2.67 -9.78 -0.54
CA ARG A 43 -3.23 -9.51 0.79
C ARG A 43 -2.16 -9.26 1.86
N ARG A 44 -0.95 -9.81 1.69
CA ARG A 44 0.20 -9.65 2.60
C ARG A 44 1.07 -8.43 2.26
N LYS A 45 0.73 -7.67 1.21
CA LYS A 45 1.49 -6.49 0.83
C LYS A 45 1.41 -5.42 1.92
N GLY A 46 2.57 -4.94 2.36
CA GLY A 46 2.66 -3.94 3.42
C GLY A 46 2.54 -4.52 4.84
N GLU A 47 2.61 -5.84 5.02
CA GLU A 47 2.79 -6.43 6.35
C GLU A 47 4.10 -5.96 7.00
N SER A 48 4.11 -5.89 8.32
CA SER A 48 5.35 -5.73 9.10
C SER A 48 6.14 -7.04 9.17
N ILE A 49 7.42 -6.95 9.52
CA ILE A 49 8.28 -8.14 9.71
C ILE A 49 7.66 -9.05 10.78
N LEU A 50 7.13 -8.45 11.85
CA LEU A 50 6.44 -9.18 12.91
C LEU A 50 5.19 -9.91 12.41
N GLU A 51 4.30 -9.22 11.68
CA GLU A 51 3.10 -9.85 11.11
C GLU A 51 3.46 -10.99 10.15
N ARG A 52 4.52 -10.82 9.36
CA ARG A 52 5.03 -11.87 8.47
C ARG A 52 5.44 -13.11 9.24
N ASN A 53 6.29 -12.94 10.24
CA ASN A 53 6.86 -14.05 11.00
C ASN A 53 5.76 -14.82 11.73
N LEU A 54 4.81 -14.11 12.35
CA LEU A 54 3.66 -14.73 13.02
C LEU A 54 2.76 -15.50 12.05
N ARG A 55 2.44 -14.92 10.89
CA ARG A 55 1.61 -15.59 9.87
C ARG A 55 2.32 -16.75 9.19
N ALA A 56 3.64 -16.69 9.04
CA ALA A 56 4.44 -17.81 8.52
C ALA A 56 4.34 -19.04 9.43
N GLU A 57 4.26 -18.81 10.74
CA GLU A 57 4.00 -19.84 11.75
C GLU A 57 2.51 -20.19 11.88
N GLY A 58 1.61 -19.65 11.06
CA GLY A 58 0.17 -19.94 11.12
C GLY A 58 -0.55 -19.33 12.33
N ILE A 59 0.01 -18.26 12.92
CA ILE A 59 -0.62 -17.51 14.01
C ILE A 59 -1.34 -16.30 13.45
N ASP A 60 -2.61 -16.16 13.84
CA ASP A 60 -3.41 -14.99 13.51
C ASP A 60 -2.92 -13.76 14.28
N VAL A 61 -2.63 -12.70 13.54
CA VAL A 61 -2.05 -11.47 14.07
C VAL A 61 -2.79 -10.26 13.54
N TYR A 62 -3.02 -9.32 14.45
CA TYR A 62 -3.55 -8.01 14.17
C TYR A 62 -2.61 -6.95 14.73
N MET A 63 -2.08 -6.10 13.85
CA MET A 63 -1.27 -4.95 14.24
C MET A 63 -1.94 -3.67 13.72
N PRO A 64 -2.55 -2.87 14.62
CA PRO A 64 -3.17 -1.61 14.26
C PRO A 64 -2.18 -0.69 13.56
N SER A 65 -2.60 -0.08 12.46
CA SER A 65 -1.67 0.65 11.59
C SER A 65 -2.36 1.65 10.67
N PHE A 66 -1.62 2.64 10.22
CA PHE A 66 -2.12 3.62 9.25
C PHE A 66 -1.13 3.80 8.10
N TRP A 67 -1.65 4.19 6.95
CA TRP A 67 -0.86 4.51 5.78
C TRP A 67 -0.65 6.02 5.67
N ALA A 68 0.57 6.43 5.36
CA ALA A 68 0.91 7.81 5.06
C ALA A 68 1.56 7.91 3.68
N ILE A 69 1.22 8.98 2.98
CA ILE A 69 1.82 9.33 1.69
C ILE A 69 2.77 10.49 1.93
N THR A 70 4.06 10.28 1.68
CA THR A 70 5.09 11.30 1.75
C THR A 70 5.59 11.61 0.36
N GLN A 71 5.65 12.89 -0.01
CA GLN A 71 6.25 13.30 -1.27
C GLN A 71 7.76 13.46 -1.11
N HIS A 72 8.53 12.80 -1.98
CA HIS A 72 9.97 12.98 -2.02
C HIS A 72 10.31 14.39 -2.53
N GLN A 73 11.00 15.22 -1.73
CA GLN A 73 11.26 16.63 -2.06
C GLN A 73 11.98 16.84 -3.41
N ARG A 74 12.99 16.03 -3.74
CA ARG A 74 13.76 16.16 -5.00
C ARG A 74 13.03 15.62 -6.24
N THR A 75 12.49 14.40 -6.16
CA THR A 75 11.91 13.70 -7.32
C THR A 75 10.40 13.89 -7.45
N ASN A 76 9.75 14.52 -6.46
CA ASN A 76 8.30 14.66 -6.33
C ASN A 76 7.52 13.33 -6.40
N LYS A 77 8.21 12.20 -6.28
CA LYS A 77 7.59 10.87 -6.23
C LYS A 77 6.83 10.71 -4.93
N MET A 78 5.59 10.23 -5.03
CA MET A 78 4.77 9.88 -3.88
C MET A 78 5.25 8.54 -3.33
N ILE A 79 5.65 8.53 -2.07
CA ILE A 79 6.11 7.34 -1.34
C ILE A 79 5.03 6.97 -0.34
N GLU A 80 4.53 5.75 -0.46
CA GLU A 80 3.56 5.19 0.47
C GLU A 80 4.29 4.38 1.53
N ARG A 81 3.97 4.63 2.81
CA ARG A 81 4.49 3.87 3.94
C ARG A 81 3.40 3.56 4.93
N ARG A 82 3.39 2.32 5.43
CA ARG A 82 2.58 1.90 6.58
C ARG A 82 3.37 2.13 7.86
N PHE A 83 2.70 2.69 8.87
CA PHE A 83 3.25 2.92 10.20
C PHE A 83 2.37 2.22 11.24
N PRO A 84 2.96 1.60 12.28
CA PRO A 84 2.20 1.04 13.38
C PRO A 84 1.52 2.18 14.16
N LEU A 85 0.25 2.00 14.50
CA LEU A 85 -0.47 2.94 15.37
C LEU A 85 -0.01 2.77 16.82
N LEU A 86 0.18 1.52 17.25
CA LEU A 86 0.68 1.15 18.57
C LEU A 86 2.12 0.65 18.46
N VAL A 87 3.07 1.58 18.57
CA VAL A 87 4.51 1.25 18.48
C VAL A 87 4.89 0.32 19.64
N GLY A 88 5.55 -0.79 19.31
CA GLY A 88 6.00 -1.78 20.28
C GLY A 88 4.99 -2.87 20.61
N TYR A 89 3.77 -2.85 20.04
CA TYR A 89 2.71 -3.78 20.38
C TYR A 89 2.02 -4.39 19.15
N ALA A 90 1.59 -5.64 19.28
CA ALA A 90 0.70 -6.32 18.35
C ALA A 90 -0.26 -7.25 19.11
N PHE A 91 -1.36 -7.62 18.48
CA PHE A 91 -2.32 -8.57 19.02
C PHE A 91 -2.20 -9.90 18.27
N VAL A 92 -2.17 -11.00 19.02
CA VAL A 92 -2.13 -12.36 18.47
C VAL A 92 -3.34 -13.12 18.95
N ASN A 93 -3.94 -13.91 18.07
CA ASN A 93 -5.00 -14.84 18.41
C ASN A 93 -4.39 -16.23 18.50
N ILE A 94 -4.44 -16.82 19.69
CA ILE A 94 -3.89 -18.14 19.95
C ILE A 94 -4.86 -18.98 20.76
N GLU A 95 -4.75 -20.29 20.61
CA GLU A 95 -5.44 -21.23 21.48
C GLU A 95 -4.91 -21.10 22.92
N GLN A 96 -5.82 -21.22 23.89
CA GLN A 96 -5.48 -21.11 25.31
C GLN A 96 -4.30 -22.03 25.67
N ARG A 97 -3.14 -21.41 25.92
CA ARG A 97 -1.84 -21.97 26.38
C ARG A 97 -0.73 -22.12 25.33
N ASP A 98 -0.92 -21.76 24.06
CA ASP A 98 0.18 -21.79 23.07
C ASP A 98 1.13 -20.57 23.15
N PHE A 99 1.54 -20.20 24.36
CA PHE A 99 2.36 -19.01 24.60
C PHE A 99 3.83 -19.21 24.21
N GLU A 100 4.35 -20.43 24.33
CA GLU A 100 5.76 -20.72 24.07
C GLU A 100 6.09 -20.62 22.59
N ARG A 101 5.21 -21.13 21.72
CA ARG A 101 5.34 -20.98 20.27
C ARG A 101 5.46 -19.53 19.87
N VAL A 102 4.58 -18.66 20.38
CA VAL A 102 4.62 -17.22 20.07
C VAL A 102 5.89 -16.56 20.61
N ARG A 103 6.36 -16.94 21.80
CA ARG A 103 7.59 -16.37 22.39
C ARG A 103 8.86 -16.72 21.61
N ASN A 104 8.87 -17.85 20.92
CA ASN A 104 10.01 -18.31 20.14
C ASN A 104 10.12 -17.63 18.76
N ILE A 105 9.11 -16.83 18.37
CA ILE A 105 9.07 -16.18 17.06
C ILE A 105 9.95 -14.92 17.06
N ASP A 106 10.77 -14.80 16.02
CA ASP A 106 11.62 -13.62 15.84
C ASP A 106 10.77 -12.34 15.71
N GLY A 107 11.16 -11.33 16.48
CA GLY A 107 10.44 -10.06 16.60
C GLY A 107 9.43 -10.00 17.75
N VAL A 108 9.13 -11.11 18.44
CA VAL A 108 8.33 -11.12 19.68
C VAL A 108 9.26 -11.03 20.89
N LEU A 109 8.97 -10.10 21.81
CA LEU A 109 9.73 -9.93 23.04
C LEU A 109 9.06 -10.63 24.23
N SER A 110 7.78 -10.32 24.49
CA SER A 110 7.03 -10.89 25.62
C SER A 110 5.55 -10.57 25.54
N PHE A 111 4.72 -11.36 26.21
CA PHE A 111 3.30 -11.04 26.40
C PHE A 111 3.10 -9.91 27.42
N ILE A 112 2.13 -9.04 27.17
CA ILE A 112 1.71 -8.03 28.14
C ILE A 112 1.02 -8.72 29.32
N ARG A 113 1.48 -8.42 30.53
CA ARG A 113 0.91 -8.91 31.78
C ARG A 113 0.50 -7.71 32.64
N PRO A 114 -0.63 -7.79 33.37
CA PRO A 114 -1.06 -6.69 34.23
C PRO A 114 -0.23 -6.59 35.52
N SER A 115 0.35 -7.70 35.97
CA SER A 115 1.31 -7.78 37.06
C SER A 115 2.25 -8.97 36.84
N PHE A 116 3.37 -9.02 37.55
CA PHE A 116 4.33 -10.13 37.47
C PHE A 116 3.69 -11.49 37.84
N ASP A 117 2.81 -11.48 38.84
CA ASP A 117 2.16 -12.69 39.38
C ASP A 117 0.93 -13.16 38.57
N ARG A 118 0.51 -12.38 37.57
CA ARG A 118 -0.65 -12.71 36.73
C ARG A 118 -0.23 -13.11 35.33
N GLY A 119 -1.03 -13.98 34.71
CA GLY A 119 -0.87 -14.38 33.32
C GLY A 119 -1.08 -13.22 32.33
N PRO A 120 -0.83 -13.47 31.03
CA PRO A 120 -1.08 -12.50 29.97
C PRO A 120 -2.49 -11.92 29.99
N ILE A 121 -2.63 -10.65 29.61
CA ILE A 121 -3.94 -9.98 29.48
C ILE A 121 -4.68 -10.57 28.28
N VAL A 122 -5.92 -11.01 28.51
CA VAL A 122 -6.84 -11.46 27.47
C VAL A 122 -7.69 -10.26 27.02
N PHE A 123 -7.79 -10.07 25.72
CA PHE A 123 -8.66 -9.09 25.09
C PHE A 123 -9.92 -9.76 24.56
N ARG A 124 -11.05 -9.06 24.64
CA ARG A 124 -12.31 -9.56 24.09
C ARG A 124 -12.32 -9.41 22.57
N ASP A 125 -12.89 -10.38 21.88
CA ASP A 125 -13.06 -10.37 20.43
C ASP A 125 -13.80 -9.12 19.94
N THR A 126 -14.77 -8.63 20.73
CA THR A 126 -15.52 -7.41 20.42
C THR A 126 -14.64 -6.16 20.36
N ASP A 127 -13.65 -6.08 21.26
CA ASP A 127 -12.77 -4.90 21.36
C ASP A 127 -11.76 -4.89 20.20
N ILE A 128 -11.16 -6.04 19.91
CA ILE A 128 -10.25 -6.22 18.78
C ILE A 128 -11.00 -6.05 17.46
N GLY A 129 -12.19 -6.65 17.33
CA GLY A 129 -13.03 -6.52 16.14
C GLY A 129 -13.45 -5.07 15.88
N SER A 130 -13.74 -4.29 16.93
CA SER A 130 -14.04 -2.86 16.79
C SER A 130 -12.84 -2.06 16.28
N LEU A 131 -11.62 -2.38 16.76
CA LEU A 131 -10.39 -1.77 16.25
C LEU A 131 -10.15 -2.16 14.78
N MET A 132 -10.30 -3.44 14.43
CA MET A 132 -10.16 -3.91 13.05
C MET A 132 -11.14 -3.22 12.11
N PHE A 133 -12.38 -3.02 12.54
CA PHE A 133 -13.40 -2.33 11.75
C PHE A 133 -13.05 -0.84 11.55
N ALA A 134 -12.58 -0.16 12.59
CA ALA A 134 -12.13 1.23 12.48
C ALA A 134 -10.91 1.37 11.53
N ASP A 135 -9.93 0.46 11.64
CA ASP A 135 -8.76 0.41 10.75
C ASP A 135 -9.19 0.17 9.29
N PHE A 136 -10.16 -0.72 9.05
CA PHE A 136 -10.72 -0.96 7.73
C PHE A 136 -11.37 0.31 7.15
N GLN A 137 -12.18 1.02 7.94
CA GLN A 137 -12.79 2.29 7.50
C GLN A 137 -11.74 3.36 7.17
N ALA A 138 -10.71 3.49 8.01
CA ALA A 138 -9.61 4.43 7.78
C ALA A 138 -8.83 4.08 6.51
N GLN A 139 -8.60 2.78 6.26
CA GLN A 139 -7.96 2.31 5.03
C GLN A 139 -8.79 2.67 3.78
N GLN A 140 -10.11 2.46 3.81
CA GLN A 140 -11.00 2.83 2.70
C GLN A 140 -11.04 4.35 2.44
N GLN A 141 -10.91 5.17 3.49
CA GLN A 141 -10.75 6.62 3.32
C GLN A 141 -9.40 6.97 2.69
N TRP A 142 -8.32 6.35 3.17
CA TRP A 142 -6.98 6.56 2.65
C TRP A 142 -6.85 6.16 1.18
N GLU A 143 -7.42 5.03 0.77
CA GLU A 143 -7.42 4.56 -0.63
C GLU A 143 -8.08 5.59 -1.55
N ARG A 144 -9.24 6.14 -1.14
CA ARG A 144 -9.92 7.21 -1.87
C ARG A 144 -9.09 8.49 -1.95
N GLU A 145 -8.51 8.94 -0.84
CA GLU A 145 -7.65 10.12 -0.83
C GLU A 145 -6.41 9.93 -1.72
N ARG A 146 -5.82 8.74 -1.69
CA ARG A 146 -4.68 8.36 -2.51
C ARG A 146 -5.01 8.48 -3.99
N GLU A 147 -6.13 7.93 -4.43
CA GLU A 147 -6.58 8.02 -5.83
C GLU A 147 -6.82 9.48 -6.27
N GLN A 148 -7.43 10.29 -5.40
CA GLN A 148 -7.64 11.71 -5.66
C GLN A 148 -6.31 12.46 -5.79
N ARG A 149 -5.36 12.25 -4.87
CA ARG A 149 -4.02 12.87 -4.92
C ARG A 149 -3.26 12.45 -6.16
N LEU A 150 -3.35 11.18 -6.56
CA LEU A 150 -2.72 10.68 -7.78
C LEU A 150 -3.31 11.39 -9.00
N THR A 151 -4.64 11.41 -9.12
CA THR A 151 -5.34 12.07 -10.22
C THR A 151 -4.97 13.55 -10.34
N LEU A 152 -4.94 14.28 -9.22
CA LEU A 152 -4.55 15.69 -9.18
C LEU A 152 -3.08 15.89 -9.57
N SER A 153 -2.18 15.03 -9.10
CA SER A 153 -0.76 15.09 -9.44
C SER A 153 -0.52 14.84 -10.93
N HIS A 154 -1.19 13.84 -11.51
CA HIS A 154 -1.17 13.58 -12.96
C HIS A 154 -1.73 14.77 -13.75
N ALA A 155 -2.86 15.33 -13.34
CA ALA A 155 -3.43 16.52 -13.98
C ALA A 155 -2.48 17.71 -13.94
N HIS A 156 -1.85 17.98 -12.79
CA HIS A 156 -0.87 19.05 -12.64
C HIS A 156 0.36 18.85 -13.55
N ARG A 157 0.93 17.64 -13.57
CA ARG A 157 2.07 17.29 -14.44
C ARG A 157 1.71 17.42 -15.91
N ARG A 158 0.54 16.93 -16.33
CA ARG A 158 0.02 17.05 -17.70
C ARG A 158 -0.14 18.52 -18.10
N ASN A 159 -0.70 19.35 -17.22
CA ASN A 159 -0.86 20.78 -17.47
C ASN A 159 0.49 21.50 -17.59
N ALA A 160 1.48 21.13 -16.78
CA ALA A 160 2.84 21.67 -16.87
C ALA A 160 3.51 21.31 -18.22
N LEU A 161 3.37 20.05 -18.68
CA LEU A 161 3.88 19.61 -19.97
C LEU A 161 3.18 20.31 -21.14
N ASN A 162 1.85 20.42 -21.09
CA ASN A 162 1.08 21.15 -22.09
C ASN A 162 1.47 22.63 -22.14
N LYS A 163 1.74 23.25 -20.99
CA LYS A 163 2.23 24.64 -20.92
C LYS A 163 3.60 24.78 -21.58
N ARG A 164 4.54 23.85 -21.31
CA ARG A 164 5.87 23.82 -21.96
C ARG A 164 5.74 23.65 -23.47
N LEU A 165 4.90 22.71 -23.92
CA LEU A 165 4.64 22.47 -25.33
C LEU A 165 4.08 23.72 -26.02
N GLY A 166 3.15 24.42 -25.36
CA GLY A 166 2.56 25.67 -25.86
C GLY A 166 3.53 26.84 -26.01
N LEU A 167 4.70 26.81 -25.35
CA LEU A 167 5.74 27.84 -25.50
C LEU A 167 6.56 27.66 -26.77
N ILE A 168 6.69 26.43 -27.27
CA ILE A 168 7.51 26.10 -28.45
C ILE A 168 6.84 26.60 -29.73
N PHE A 169 5.51 26.55 -29.76
CA PHE A 169 4.75 26.90 -30.95
C PHE A 169 4.24 28.35 -30.90
N PRO A 170 4.30 29.12 -32.01
CA PRO A 170 3.98 30.55 -32.03
C PRO A 170 2.56 30.87 -31.55
N LYS A 171 2.37 31.95 -30.78
CA LYS A 171 1.07 32.34 -30.21
C LYS A 171 0.14 32.89 -31.31
N GLY A 172 -0.68 32.03 -31.93
CA GLY A 172 -1.71 32.38 -32.93
C GLY A 172 -3.09 31.82 -32.59
N ARG A 173 -4.14 32.12 -33.39
CA ARG A 173 -5.56 31.69 -33.20
C ARG A 173 -5.69 30.16 -33.08
N ARG A 174 -5.43 29.62 -31.88
CA ARG A 174 -5.52 28.20 -31.53
C ARG A 174 -6.69 28.01 -30.59
N LYS A 175 -7.88 27.79 -31.12
CA LYS A 175 -9.08 27.59 -30.28
C LYS A 175 -9.75 26.22 -30.41
N LYS A 176 -9.30 25.32 -31.30
CA LYS A 176 -10.06 24.08 -31.57
C LYS A 176 -9.26 22.78 -31.72
N VAL A 177 -7.92 22.79 -31.73
CA VAL A 177 -7.13 21.55 -31.91
C VAL A 177 -6.31 21.25 -30.65
N PRO A 178 -6.33 20.00 -30.14
CA PRO A 178 -5.50 19.61 -29.00
C PRO A 178 -4.01 19.80 -29.32
N LEU A 179 -3.26 20.35 -28.36
CA LEU A 179 -1.84 20.71 -28.52
C LEU A 179 -0.96 19.54 -28.98
N ARG A 180 -1.33 18.31 -28.59
CA ARG A 180 -0.64 17.08 -28.98
C ARG A 180 -0.68 16.82 -30.49
N MET A 181 -1.85 16.95 -31.12
CA MET A 181 -1.98 16.71 -32.56
C MET A 181 -1.27 17.78 -33.39
N LEU A 182 -1.30 19.04 -32.92
CA LEU A 182 -0.51 20.12 -33.54
C LEU A 182 0.99 19.84 -33.42
N ALA A 183 1.42 19.36 -32.26
CA ALA A 183 2.81 19.05 -32.05
C ALA A 183 3.28 17.92 -32.95
N GLU A 184 2.51 16.82 -33.07
CA GLU A 184 2.80 15.67 -33.94
C GLU A 184 2.85 16.06 -35.43
N ALA A 185 1.96 16.95 -35.89
CA ALA A 185 1.96 17.41 -37.28
C ALA A 185 3.13 18.36 -37.62
N ALA A 186 3.60 19.15 -36.64
CA ALA A 186 4.63 20.16 -36.86
C ALA A 186 6.04 19.70 -36.46
N ILE A 187 6.22 18.45 -36.01
CA ILE A 187 7.54 17.88 -35.63
C ILE A 187 8.55 18.07 -36.75
N ASP A 188 8.10 17.90 -38.00
CA ASP A 188 9.01 17.85 -39.12
C ASP A 188 9.57 19.21 -39.55
N GLU A 189 8.80 20.27 -39.30
CA GLU A 189 9.11 21.65 -39.69
C GLU A 189 9.93 22.41 -38.64
N LEU A 190 10.15 21.81 -37.46
CA LEU A 190 10.86 22.43 -36.34
C LEU A 190 12.38 22.30 -36.45
N ALA A 191 13.09 23.27 -35.86
CA ALA A 191 14.54 23.20 -35.69
C ALA A 191 14.96 21.96 -34.86
N PRO A 192 16.15 21.36 -35.09
CA PRO A 192 16.56 20.09 -34.49
C PRO A 192 16.47 20.05 -32.96
N ALA A 193 16.86 21.14 -32.29
CA ALA A 193 16.79 21.26 -30.82
C ALA A 193 15.34 21.31 -30.30
N SER A 194 14.46 22.06 -30.96
CA SER A 194 13.04 22.14 -30.62
C SER A 194 12.33 20.82 -30.88
N ARG A 195 12.69 20.12 -31.96
CA ARG A 195 12.17 18.80 -32.31
C ARG A 195 12.45 17.77 -31.21
N GLN A 196 13.70 17.68 -30.74
CA GLN A 196 14.08 16.78 -29.64
C GLN A 196 13.31 17.09 -28.35
N HIS A 197 13.11 18.38 -28.05
CA HIS A 197 12.36 18.81 -26.88
C HIS A 197 10.88 18.40 -26.95
N VAL A 198 10.22 18.59 -28.11
CA VAL A 198 8.84 18.17 -28.35
C VAL A 198 8.71 16.65 -28.24
N LEU A 199 9.62 15.87 -28.83
CA LEU A 199 9.61 14.41 -28.75
C LEU A 199 9.74 13.91 -27.30
N SER A 200 10.62 14.53 -26.50
CA SER A 200 10.74 14.21 -25.07
C SER A 200 9.43 14.45 -24.32
N ILE A 201 8.74 15.56 -24.59
CA ILE A 201 7.46 15.90 -23.94
C ILE A 201 6.36 14.92 -24.39
N LEU A 202 6.30 14.57 -25.67
CA LEU A 202 5.31 13.62 -26.20
C LEU A 202 5.50 12.22 -25.64
N ASN A 203 6.75 11.75 -25.50
CA ASN A 203 7.05 10.47 -24.87
C ASN A 203 6.66 10.47 -23.39
N GLU A 204 6.91 11.57 -22.66
CA GLU A 204 6.49 11.70 -21.27
C GLU A 204 4.96 11.71 -21.14
N LEU A 205 4.24 12.40 -22.03
CA LEU A 205 2.77 12.38 -22.06
C LEU A 205 2.21 11.00 -22.38
N LYS A 206 2.81 10.26 -23.32
CA LYS A 206 2.42 8.87 -23.62
C LYS A 206 2.62 7.95 -22.41
N ALA A 207 3.80 8.02 -21.77
CA ALA A 207 4.07 7.25 -20.56
C ALA A 207 3.08 7.58 -19.43
N MET A 208 2.67 8.85 -19.29
CA MET A 208 1.66 9.24 -18.32
C MET A 208 0.25 8.69 -18.63
N ASP A 209 -0.14 8.64 -19.90
CA ASP A 209 -1.42 8.05 -20.32
C ASP A 209 -1.41 6.53 -20.02
N GLU A 210 -0.30 5.83 -20.33
CA GLU A 210 -0.10 4.41 -20.00
C GLU A 210 -0.15 4.12 -18.48
N GLU A 211 0.52 4.96 -17.66
CA GLU A 211 0.46 4.86 -16.19
C GLU A 211 -0.98 5.04 -15.66
N MET A 212 -1.74 5.95 -16.26
CA MET A 212 -3.14 6.20 -15.87
C MET A 212 -4.07 5.07 -16.25
N ASP A 213 -3.92 4.50 -17.44
CA ASP A 213 -4.73 3.38 -17.89
C ASP A 213 -4.42 2.12 -17.08
N ALA A 214 -3.16 1.90 -16.71
CA ALA A 214 -2.78 0.84 -15.77
C ALA A 214 -3.40 1.06 -14.37
N CYS A 215 -3.47 2.31 -13.89
CA CYS A 215 -4.12 2.63 -12.63
C CYS A 215 -5.63 2.37 -12.67
N ARG A 216 -6.30 2.75 -13.76
CA ARG A 216 -7.74 2.51 -13.98
C ARG A 216 -8.07 1.03 -14.08
N ALA A 217 -7.25 0.26 -14.80
CA ALA A 217 -7.45 -1.18 -14.93
C ALA A 217 -7.36 -1.90 -13.56
N ARG A 218 -6.46 -1.44 -12.68
CA ARG A 218 -6.35 -1.95 -11.30
C ARG A 218 -7.56 -1.59 -10.45
N SER A 219 -8.08 -0.36 -10.54
CA SER A 219 -9.28 0.02 -9.79
C SER A 219 -10.50 -0.76 -10.25
N THR A 220 -10.69 -0.98 -11.57
CA THR A 220 -11.82 -1.76 -12.08
C THR A 220 -11.77 -3.23 -11.67
N HIS A 221 -10.59 -3.82 -11.53
CA HIS A 221 -10.44 -5.19 -11.03
C HIS A 221 -10.84 -5.33 -9.56
N LEU A 222 -10.57 -4.32 -8.73
CA LEU A 222 -10.96 -4.30 -7.31
C LEU A 222 -12.49 -4.19 -7.13
N TYR A 223 -13.19 -3.49 -8.02
CA TYR A 223 -14.64 -3.34 -7.98
C TYR A 223 -15.42 -4.48 -8.69
N SER A 224 -14.79 -5.22 -9.60
CA SER A 224 -15.42 -6.36 -10.30
C SER A 224 -15.38 -7.67 -9.51
N ALA A 225 -14.60 -7.74 -8.43
CA ALA A 225 -14.44 -8.92 -7.59
C ALA A 225 -15.21 -8.85 -6.26
N ALA A 226 -16.03 -7.80 -6.08
CA ALA A 226 -16.99 -7.62 -4.99
C ALA A 226 -18.40 -7.89 -5.51
#